data_AF-A0A0A1F4C3-F1
#
_entry.id   AF-A0A0A1F4C3-F1
#
_cell.length_a   1.000
_cell.length_b   1.000
_cell.length_c   1.000
_cell.angle_alpha   90.00
_cell.angle_beta   90.00
_cell.angle_gamma   90.00
#
_symmetry.space_group_name_H-M   'P 1'
#
loop_
_entity.id
_entity.type
_entity.pdbx_description
1 polymer ?
#
loop_
_entity_poly.entity_id
_entity_poly.type
_entity_poly.pdbx_seq_one_letter_code
_entity_poly.pdbx_strand_id
1 'polypeptide(L)'
;MPDQDPTSKSAGRAKSPNIASLTSAMVEDTASILQQSGELQPGSGIITSVIALSLGFLSLLGVLAFHYPQYLTTPELRHVYSVSLMRQILFGALLVAGILSLANILFGRHRSLNFSALLMVLVAVAWGGSKVAVGDFPDHTPYIGLDWFIIDLLGSTLIFVLIEKLFPLYRKQAIFRFEWQTDLVHFAVNHFIIGLALLVVNVMIHRVFGWMVHADFQNTVAAISFIPQLLLCMLVADLMEYGAHRAYHEVPFLWRFHSVHHSVKTMDWLAGSRQHILELICTRVLVLGPLFVLGFDKSVVNAYIIVVGFQAVFNHSNVHLPWGPLRYIFVTPDFHHWHHSSEDEAIDKNYAAHFAFIDYFLGTAVKVGRAFPEKYGVVGDYMPDGFIRQQAFPFRKQKID
;
A
#
# COMPACT_ATOMS: atom_id res chain seq x y z
N MET A 1 -52.30 2.76 65.21
CA MET A 1 -51.57 4.01 65.49
C MET A 1 -50.25 3.62 66.16
N PRO A 2 -49.14 4.26 65.81
CA PRO A 2 -48.17 3.76 64.81
C PRO A 2 -46.77 3.63 65.44
N ASP A 3 -45.78 3.01 64.79
CA ASP A 3 -44.88 3.76 63.91
C ASP A 3 -44.41 2.94 62.70
N GLN A 4 -44.63 3.54 61.53
CA GLN A 4 -43.94 3.24 60.28
C GLN A 4 -42.72 4.18 60.22
N ASP A 5 -41.53 3.65 59.94
CA ASP A 5 -40.40 4.45 59.48
C ASP A 5 -40.07 4.07 58.03
N PRO A 6 -40.11 5.01 57.06
CA PRO A 6 -40.03 4.70 55.65
C PRO A 6 -38.59 4.79 55.10
N THR A 7 -38.25 3.82 54.24
CA THR A 7 -37.39 4.01 53.05
C THR A 7 -35.97 4.59 53.26
N SER A 8 -34.97 3.72 53.33
CA SER A 8 -33.62 4.03 52.81
C SER A 8 -33.33 3.20 51.55
N LYS A 9 -33.91 3.63 50.43
CA LYS A 9 -33.36 3.25 49.12
C LYS A 9 -32.01 3.94 48.99
N SER A 10 -30.93 3.23 49.27
CA SER A 10 -29.60 3.67 48.86
C SER A 10 -29.57 3.69 47.33
N ALA A 11 -29.87 4.85 46.75
CA ALA A 11 -29.59 5.12 45.36
C ALA A 11 -28.07 4.98 45.19
N GLY A 12 -27.65 3.83 44.63
CA GLY A 12 -26.30 3.66 44.14
C GLY A 12 -26.04 4.79 43.16
N ARG A 13 -25.25 5.77 43.59
CA ARG A 13 -24.80 6.89 42.77
C ARG A 13 -24.04 6.27 41.61
N ALA A 14 -24.68 6.14 40.44
CA ALA A 14 -24.00 5.76 39.22
C ALA A 14 -22.85 6.74 39.04
N LYS A 15 -21.61 6.27 39.26
CA LYS A 15 -20.42 7.08 39.06
C LYS A 15 -20.47 7.54 37.61
N SER A 16 -20.61 8.85 37.40
CA SER A 16 -20.43 9.46 36.09
C SER A 16 -19.12 8.94 35.51
N PRO A 17 -19.11 8.36 34.30
CA PRO A 17 -17.91 7.78 33.74
C PRO A 17 -16.83 8.87 33.66
N ASN A 18 -15.63 8.56 34.17
CA ASN A 18 -14.49 9.46 34.09
C ASN A 18 -14.15 9.70 32.61
N ILE A 19 -13.68 10.90 32.26
CA ILE A 19 -13.22 11.25 30.90
C ILE A 19 -12.21 10.21 30.39
N ALA A 20 -11.35 9.67 31.27
CA ALA A 20 -10.42 8.60 30.95
C ALA A 20 -11.12 7.27 30.52
N SER A 21 -12.24 6.90 31.14
CA SER A 21 -13.01 5.71 30.76
C SER A 21 -13.85 5.92 29.49
N LEU A 22 -14.31 7.15 29.24
CA LEU A 22 -15.00 7.48 27.99
C LEU A 22 -14.03 7.46 26.81
N THR A 23 -12.84 8.02 26.99
CA THR A 23 -11.78 8.01 25.97
C THR A 23 -11.27 6.59 25.71
N SER A 24 -11.04 5.77 26.74
CA SER A 24 -10.65 4.37 26.53
C SER A 24 -11.73 3.57 25.79
N ALA A 25 -13.00 3.72 26.17
CA ALA A 25 -14.11 3.06 25.50
C ALA A 25 -14.26 3.51 24.04
N MET A 26 -14.06 4.80 23.75
CA MET A 26 -14.07 5.32 22.38
C MET A 26 -12.90 4.79 21.54
N VAL A 27 -11.71 4.65 22.14
CA VAL A 27 -10.52 4.09 21.48
C VAL A 27 -10.71 2.60 21.20
N GLU A 28 -11.23 1.84 22.17
CA GLU A 28 -11.54 0.41 22.00
C GLU A 28 -12.64 0.17 20.96
N ASP A 29 -13.71 0.97 20.97
CA ASP A 29 -14.78 0.90 19.98
C ASP A 29 -14.26 1.23 18.57
N THR A 30 -13.47 2.31 18.45
CA THR A 30 -12.82 2.69 17.18
C THR A 30 -11.86 1.61 16.69
N ALA A 31 -11.02 1.05 17.56
CA ALA A 31 -10.09 -0.01 17.22
C ALA A 31 -10.83 -1.28 16.79
N SER A 32 -11.91 -1.64 17.49
CA SER A 32 -12.72 -2.82 17.15
C SER A 32 -13.39 -2.68 15.79
N ILE A 33 -13.91 -1.49 15.45
CA ILE A 33 -14.53 -1.24 14.14
C ILE A 33 -13.48 -1.17 13.03
N LEU A 34 -12.32 -0.55 13.30
CA LEU A 34 -11.24 -0.53 12.33
C LEU A 34 -10.71 -1.93 12.05
N GLN A 35 -10.72 -2.83 13.04
CA GLN A 35 -10.36 -4.25 12.92
C GLN A 35 -11.46 -5.14 12.33
N GLN A 36 -12.69 -4.64 12.15
CA GLN A 36 -13.74 -5.41 11.49
C GLN A 36 -13.37 -5.67 10.03
N SER A 37 -13.66 -6.91 9.61
CA SER A 37 -13.57 -7.34 8.22
C SER A 37 -14.93 -7.84 7.75
N GLY A 38 -15.29 -7.57 6.49
CA GLY A 38 -16.52 -8.10 5.90
C GLY A 38 -17.22 -7.15 4.95
N GLU A 39 -18.34 -7.60 4.39
CA GLU A 39 -19.13 -6.81 3.44
C GLU A 39 -19.71 -5.56 4.13
N LEU A 40 -19.63 -4.41 3.45
CA LEU A 40 -20.22 -3.16 3.94
C LEU A 40 -21.74 -3.22 3.74
N GLN A 41 -22.48 -3.41 4.84
CA GLN A 41 -23.94 -3.48 4.81
C GLN A 41 -24.54 -2.08 4.53
N PRO A 42 -25.33 -1.91 3.45
CA PRO A 42 -26.03 -0.65 3.18
C PRO A 42 -26.94 -0.24 4.35
N GLY A 43 -27.11 1.07 4.57
CA GLY A 43 -28.00 1.59 5.61
C GLY A 43 -27.40 1.67 7.03
N SER A 44 -26.29 0.97 7.31
CA SER A 44 -25.56 1.07 8.59
C SER A 44 -24.87 2.43 8.81
N GLY A 45 -24.61 3.17 7.73
CA GLY A 45 -23.81 4.40 7.77
C GLY A 45 -22.30 4.17 7.83
N ILE A 46 -21.84 2.92 7.73
CA ILE A 46 -20.40 2.60 7.78
C ILE A 46 -19.65 3.28 6.64
N ILE A 47 -20.20 3.27 5.41
CA ILE A 47 -19.57 3.85 4.22
C ILE A 47 -19.35 5.36 4.40
N THR A 48 -20.40 6.09 4.79
CA THR A 48 -20.30 7.53 5.03
C THR A 48 -19.37 7.85 6.19
N SER A 49 -19.31 6.98 7.21
CA SER A 49 -18.39 7.13 8.36
C SER A 49 -16.94 6.95 7.96
N VAL A 50 -16.64 5.94 7.14
CA VAL A 50 -15.30 5.67 6.60
C VAL A 50 -14.85 6.81 5.68
N ILE A 51 -15.72 7.29 4.79
CA ILE A 51 -15.43 8.43 3.93
C ILE A 51 -15.13 9.67 4.78
N ALA A 52 -15.96 9.96 5.78
CA ALA A 52 -15.76 11.10 6.67
C ALA A 52 -14.43 11.02 7.43
N LEU A 53 -14.11 9.85 7.99
CA LEU A 53 -12.85 9.63 8.72
C LEU A 53 -11.65 9.76 7.80
N SER A 54 -11.69 9.14 6.62
CA SER A 54 -10.60 9.17 5.65
C SER A 54 -10.34 10.58 5.15
N LEU A 55 -11.38 11.30 4.74
CA LEU A 55 -11.26 12.69 4.28
C LEU A 55 -10.83 13.63 5.43
N GLY A 56 -11.32 13.41 6.66
CA GLY A 56 -10.89 14.18 7.83
C GLY A 56 -9.40 14.01 8.10
N PHE A 57 -8.91 12.76 8.10
CA PHE A 57 -7.50 12.43 8.27
C PHE A 57 -6.63 13.01 7.15
N LEU A 58 -7.00 12.79 5.89
CA LEU A 58 -6.27 13.30 4.72
C LEU A 58 -6.27 14.83 4.68
N SER A 59 -7.36 15.48 5.09
CA SER A 59 -7.42 16.94 5.16
C SER A 59 -6.48 17.48 6.23
N LEU A 60 -6.37 16.80 7.39
CA LEU A 60 -5.41 17.18 8.42
C LEU A 60 -3.96 17.06 7.93
N LEU A 61 -3.63 15.99 7.20
CA LEU A 61 -2.34 15.81 6.54
C LEU A 61 -2.10 16.89 5.47
N GLY A 62 -3.11 17.25 4.68
CA GLY A 62 -3.04 18.31 3.69
C GLY A 62 -2.78 19.69 4.30
N VAL A 63 -3.44 20.01 5.42
CA VAL A 63 -3.17 21.24 6.19
C VAL A 63 -1.73 21.24 6.72
N LEU A 64 -1.25 20.10 7.23
CA LEU A 64 0.14 19.98 7.67
C LEU A 64 1.13 20.20 6.51
N ALA A 65 0.84 19.65 5.33
CA ALA A 65 1.62 19.87 4.12
C ALA A 65 1.65 21.34 3.67
N PHE A 66 0.57 22.10 3.88
CA PHE A 66 0.57 23.54 3.60
C PHE A 66 1.41 24.36 4.58
N HIS A 67 1.55 23.92 5.84
CA HIS A 67 2.42 24.58 6.83
C HIS A 67 3.91 24.27 6.61
N TYR A 68 4.22 23.04 6.19
CA TYR A 68 5.59 22.56 6.03
C TYR A 68 5.87 21.97 4.65
N PRO A 69 5.57 22.70 3.57
CA PRO A 69 5.69 22.18 2.21
C PRO A 69 7.13 21.78 1.85
N GLN A 70 8.14 22.46 2.40
CA GLN A 70 9.56 22.14 2.19
C GLN A 70 10.00 20.77 2.69
N TYR A 71 9.29 20.20 3.68
CA TYR A 71 9.64 18.91 4.29
C TYR A 71 8.67 17.81 3.91
N LEU A 72 7.42 18.18 3.60
CA LEU A 72 6.33 17.23 3.41
C LEU A 72 5.94 17.04 1.95
N THR A 73 6.35 17.93 1.04
CA THR A 73 5.97 17.82 -0.37
C THR A 73 7.17 17.61 -1.27
N THR A 74 6.95 16.86 -2.34
CA THR A 74 7.93 16.45 -3.33
C THR A 74 8.18 17.63 -4.29
N PRO A 75 9.44 18.07 -4.48
CA PRO A 75 9.77 19.20 -5.36
C PRO A 75 9.18 19.06 -6.77
N GLU A 76 9.28 17.89 -7.37
CA GLU A 76 8.81 17.63 -8.73
C GLU A 76 7.28 17.79 -8.84
N LEU A 77 6.52 17.32 -7.85
CA LEU A 77 5.06 17.37 -7.87
C LEU A 77 4.52 18.78 -7.62
N ARG A 78 5.23 19.60 -6.83
CA ARG A 78 4.88 21.01 -6.61
C ARG A 78 4.82 21.83 -7.90
N HIS A 79 5.60 21.44 -8.91
CA HIS A 79 5.59 22.08 -10.23
C HIS A 79 4.45 21.58 -11.14
N VAL A 80 3.81 20.46 -10.78
CA VAL A 80 2.74 19.83 -11.58
C VAL A 80 1.35 20.36 -11.19
N TYR A 81 1.08 20.55 -9.90
CA TYR A 81 -0.23 21.05 -9.43
C TYR A 81 -0.14 22.48 -8.87
N SER A 82 -1.22 23.25 -9.05
CA SER A 82 -1.29 24.61 -8.51
C SER A 82 -1.77 24.62 -7.05
N VAL A 83 -1.19 25.52 -6.25
CA VAL A 83 -1.62 25.75 -4.85
C VAL A 83 -3.12 26.08 -4.78
N SER A 84 -3.63 26.86 -5.74
CA SER A 84 -5.06 27.23 -5.80
C SER A 84 -5.96 26.01 -5.96
N LEU A 85 -5.61 25.06 -6.85
CA LEU A 85 -6.34 23.82 -7.03
C LEU A 85 -6.30 22.96 -5.75
N MET A 86 -5.12 22.83 -5.12
CA MET A 86 -4.99 22.07 -3.87
C MET A 86 -5.83 22.67 -2.75
N ARG A 87 -5.94 24.00 -2.66
CA ARG A 87 -6.84 24.66 -1.69
C ARG A 87 -8.30 24.32 -1.93
N GLN A 88 -8.74 24.29 -3.19
CA GLN A 88 -10.12 23.95 -3.54
C GLN A 88 -10.44 22.49 -3.17
N ILE A 89 -9.53 21.57 -3.49
CA ILE A 89 -9.67 20.15 -3.13
C ILE A 89 -9.73 19.98 -1.61
N LEU A 90 -8.80 20.59 -0.87
CA LEU A 90 -8.77 20.52 0.60
C LEU A 90 -10.05 21.11 1.22
N PHE A 91 -10.53 22.24 0.69
CA PHE A 91 -11.79 22.84 1.16
C PHE A 91 -12.98 21.93 0.92
N GLY A 92 -13.09 21.35 -0.28
CA GLY A 92 -14.14 20.38 -0.62
C GLY A 92 -14.10 19.15 0.29
N ALA A 93 -12.91 18.60 0.54
CA ALA A 93 -12.71 17.45 1.42
C ALA A 93 -13.15 17.75 2.87
N LEU A 94 -12.74 18.91 3.43
CA LEU A 94 -13.14 19.36 4.76
C LEU A 94 -14.66 19.52 4.88
N LEU A 95 -15.31 20.10 3.86
CA LEU A 95 -16.76 20.26 3.83
C LEU A 95 -17.48 18.92 3.82
N VAL A 96 -17.11 18.01 2.91
CA VAL A 96 -17.73 16.69 2.81
C VAL A 96 -17.52 15.89 4.10
N ALA A 97 -16.30 15.87 4.63
CA ALA A 97 -15.99 15.19 5.89
C ALA A 97 -16.80 15.75 7.07
N GLY A 98 -16.88 17.08 7.19
CA GLY A 98 -17.64 17.75 8.25
C GLY A 98 -19.15 17.47 8.16
N ILE A 99 -19.73 17.56 6.97
CA ILE A 99 -21.16 17.30 6.74
C ILE A 99 -21.50 15.83 7.05
N LEU A 100 -20.73 14.89 6.51
CA LEU A 100 -20.98 13.46 6.71
C LEU A 100 -20.81 13.05 8.18
N SER A 101 -19.74 13.50 8.83
CA SER A 101 -19.48 13.19 10.24
C SER A 101 -20.58 13.74 11.14
N LEU A 102 -20.98 15.01 10.96
CA LEU A 102 -22.06 15.61 11.73
C LEU A 102 -23.41 14.90 11.48
N ALA A 103 -23.76 14.63 10.23
CA ALA A 103 -24.99 13.92 9.88
C ALA A 103 -25.02 12.53 10.54
N ASN A 104 -23.94 11.76 10.45
CA ASN A 104 -23.86 10.43 11.05
C ASN A 104 -23.99 10.48 12.59
N ILE A 105 -23.36 11.46 13.26
CA ILE A 105 -23.52 11.65 14.72
C ILE A 105 -24.99 11.91 15.07
N LEU A 106 -25.66 12.82 14.34
CA LEU A 106 -27.06 13.18 14.54
C LEU A 106 -27.99 11.98 14.34
N PHE A 107 -27.74 11.16 13.32
CA PHE A 107 -28.49 9.92 13.06
C PHE A 107 -28.06 8.73 13.93
N GLY A 108 -27.13 8.90 14.87
CA GLY A 108 -26.68 7.84 15.77
C GLY A 108 -25.86 6.73 15.11
N ARG A 109 -25.24 7.00 13.96
CA ARG A 109 -24.43 6.04 13.19
C ARG A 109 -22.96 6.14 13.59
N HIS A 110 -22.36 5.04 14.04
CA HIS A 110 -20.93 4.92 14.37
C HIS A 110 -20.34 6.18 15.05
N ARG A 111 -20.92 6.58 16.19
CA ARG A 111 -20.67 7.90 16.80
C ARG A 111 -19.21 8.15 17.14
N SER A 112 -18.48 7.14 17.61
CA SER A 112 -17.05 7.21 17.94
C SER A 112 -16.18 7.59 16.72
N LEU A 113 -16.37 6.88 15.61
CA LEU A 113 -15.66 7.15 14.35
C LEU A 113 -15.97 8.54 13.82
N ASN A 114 -17.25 8.91 13.75
CA ASN A 114 -17.65 10.20 13.21
C ASN A 114 -17.26 11.36 14.14
N PHE A 115 -17.22 11.15 15.46
CA PHE A 115 -16.68 12.14 16.38
C PHE A 115 -15.18 12.36 16.14
N SER A 116 -14.41 11.28 15.94
CA SER A 116 -13.00 11.36 15.60
C SER A 116 -12.77 12.09 14.27
N ALA A 117 -13.57 11.77 13.26
CA ALA A 117 -13.55 12.45 11.96
C ALA A 117 -13.86 13.96 12.10
N LEU A 118 -14.92 14.31 12.85
CA LEU A 118 -15.30 15.70 13.09
C LEU A 118 -14.21 16.45 13.86
N LEU A 119 -13.59 15.82 14.86
CA LEU A 119 -12.47 16.40 15.60
C LEU A 119 -11.29 16.71 14.67
N MET A 120 -10.92 15.79 13.78
CA MET A 120 -9.86 16.02 12.79
C MET A 120 -10.19 17.20 11.87
N VAL A 121 -11.43 17.31 11.41
CA VAL A 121 -11.90 18.46 10.60
C VAL A 121 -11.82 19.76 11.39
N LEU A 122 -12.28 19.77 12.64
CA LEU A 122 -12.23 20.96 13.50
C LEU A 122 -10.79 21.41 13.77
N VAL A 123 -9.88 20.48 14.05
CA VAL A 123 -8.45 20.77 14.21
C VAL A 123 -7.85 21.32 12.92
N ALA A 124 -8.14 20.69 11.77
CA ALA A 124 -7.64 21.15 10.47
C ALA A 124 -8.13 22.57 10.14
N VAL A 125 -9.41 22.88 10.40
CA VAL A 125 -9.98 24.21 10.20
C VAL A 125 -9.40 25.23 11.17
N ALA A 126 -9.29 24.88 12.46
CA ALA A 126 -8.68 25.74 13.48
C ALA A 126 -7.22 26.08 13.15
N TRP A 127 -6.51 25.15 12.49
CA TRP A 127 -5.13 25.35 12.05
C TRP A 127 -5.00 26.06 10.69
N GLY A 128 -6.09 26.65 10.19
CA GLY A 128 -6.12 27.50 8.98
C GLY A 128 -6.75 26.84 7.76
N GLY A 129 -6.96 25.52 7.77
CA GLY A 129 -7.63 24.77 6.71
C GLY A 129 -7.07 25.05 5.31
N SER A 130 -7.96 25.31 4.35
CA SER A 130 -7.56 25.65 2.98
C SER A 130 -6.98 27.06 2.81
N LYS A 131 -6.87 27.86 3.87
CA LYS A 131 -6.37 29.25 3.84
C LYS A 131 -4.95 29.41 4.36
N VAL A 132 -4.28 28.34 4.80
CA VAL A 132 -2.87 28.37 5.25
C VAL A 132 -1.97 28.97 4.18
N ALA A 133 -1.23 30.03 4.49
CA ALA A 133 -0.31 30.64 3.53
C ALA A 133 0.84 29.67 3.20
N VAL A 134 1.14 29.49 1.91
CA VAL A 134 2.26 28.68 1.44
C VAL A 134 3.33 29.66 0.97
N GLY A 135 4.47 29.70 1.65
CA GLY A 135 5.59 30.57 1.30
C GLY A 135 6.51 29.97 0.23
N ASP A 136 7.49 30.76 -0.21
CA ASP A 136 8.56 30.29 -1.07
C ASP A 136 9.69 29.69 -0.24
N PHE A 137 10.27 28.59 -0.72
CA PHE A 137 11.36 27.89 -0.05
C PHE A 137 12.22 27.12 -1.07
N PRO A 138 13.47 26.80 -0.73
CA PRO A 138 14.38 26.16 -1.68
C PRO A 138 14.04 24.69 -1.95
N ASP A 139 14.18 24.28 -3.22
CA ASP A 139 13.86 22.92 -3.69
C ASP A 139 14.85 21.82 -3.27
N HIS A 140 15.99 22.19 -2.69
CA HIS A 140 17.04 21.25 -2.26
C HIS A 140 16.89 20.76 -0.82
N THR A 141 15.75 21.04 -0.19
CA THR A 141 15.47 20.61 1.19
C THR A 141 15.09 19.12 1.21
N PRO A 142 15.66 18.30 2.12
CA PRO A 142 15.21 16.92 2.30
C PRO A 142 13.72 16.84 2.63
N TYR A 143 13.01 15.89 2.01
CA TYR A 143 11.56 15.75 2.12
C TYR A 143 11.13 14.29 2.37
N ILE A 144 9.92 14.12 2.92
CA ILE A 144 9.31 12.82 3.26
C ILE A 144 8.28 12.37 2.21
N GLY A 145 7.76 13.28 1.37
CA GLY A 145 6.90 12.93 0.23
C GLY A 145 5.46 12.58 0.63
N LEU A 146 4.89 13.32 1.59
CA LEU A 146 3.52 13.15 2.06
C LEU A 146 2.49 13.38 0.94
N ASP A 147 2.75 14.33 0.04
CA ASP A 147 1.93 14.58 -1.14
C ASP A 147 1.86 13.36 -2.07
N TRP A 148 3.02 12.75 -2.36
CA TRP A 148 3.10 11.53 -3.15
C TRP A 148 2.33 10.38 -2.49
N PHE A 149 2.51 10.17 -1.18
CA PHE A 149 1.74 9.17 -0.43
C PHE A 149 0.22 9.39 -0.56
N ILE A 150 -0.25 10.63 -0.39
CA ILE A 150 -1.69 10.95 -0.49
C ILE A 150 -2.20 10.70 -1.91
N ILE A 151 -1.45 11.16 -2.93
CA ILE A 151 -1.83 11.01 -4.33
C ILE A 151 -1.88 9.54 -4.71
N ASP A 152 -0.85 8.76 -4.37
CA ASP A 152 -0.79 7.34 -4.71
C ASP A 152 -1.85 6.54 -3.96
N LEU A 153 -2.06 6.80 -2.66
CA LEU A 153 -3.11 6.15 -1.89
C LEU A 153 -4.49 6.39 -2.50
N LEU A 154 -4.82 7.65 -2.83
CA LEU A 154 -6.11 8.00 -3.41
C LEU A 154 -6.26 7.48 -4.83
N GLY A 155 -5.22 7.61 -5.66
CA GLY A 155 -5.18 7.15 -7.04
C GLY A 155 -5.33 5.64 -7.14
N SER A 156 -4.51 4.90 -6.39
CA SER A 156 -4.55 3.44 -6.33
C SER A 156 -5.86 2.93 -5.76
N THR A 157 -6.36 3.54 -4.67
CA THR A 157 -7.69 3.19 -4.13
C THR A 157 -8.77 3.39 -5.18
N LEU A 158 -8.80 4.53 -5.87
CA LEU A 158 -9.81 4.83 -6.88
C LEU A 158 -9.74 3.85 -8.06
N ILE A 159 -8.55 3.62 -8.60
CA ILE A 159 -8.36 2.78 -9.79
C ILE A 159 -8.60 1.31 -9.45
N PHE A 160 -7.91 0.78 -8.44
CA PHE A 160 -7.91 -0.66 -8.21
C PHE A 160 -9.16 -1.14 -7.49
N VAL A 161 -9.73 -0.39 -6.54
CA VAL A 161 -11.03 -0.78 -5.96
C VAL A 161 -12.10 -0.77 -7.05
N LEU A 162 -12.07 0.19 -7.99
CA LEU A 162 -13.01 0.20 -9.10
C LEU A 162 -12.83 -1.05 -10.00
N ILE A 163 -11.60 -1.34 -10.43
CA ILE A 163 -11.33 -2.50 -11.30
C ILE A 163 -11.65 -3.82 -10.60
N GLU A 164 -11.30 -3.99 -9.32
CA GLU A 164 -11.64 -5.17 -8.51
C GLU A 164 -13.15 -5.36 -8.35
N LYS A 165 -13.95 -4.28 -8.37
CA LYS A 165 -15.42 -4.38 -8.30
C LYS A 165 -16.06 -4.56 -9.68
N LEU A 166 -15.45 -4.08 -10.75
CA LEU A 166 -15.92 -4.29 -12.11
C LEU A 166 -15.59 -5.71 -12.62
N PHE A 167 -14.42 -6.23 -12.28
CA PHE A 167 -13.90 -7.50 -12.77
C PHE A 167 -13.39 -8.41 -11.64
N PRO A 168 -14.19 -8.67 -10.59
CA PRO A 168 -13.74 -9.43 -9.43
C PRO A 168 -13.41 -10.89 -9.76
N LEU A 169 -12.26 -11.37 -9.26
CA LEU A 169 -12.04 -12.81 -9.11
C LEU A 169 -12.97 -13.37 -8.01
N TYR A 170 -12.89 -12.81 -6.80
CA TYR A 170 -13.74 -13.16 -5.66
C TYR A 170 -14.82 -12.07 -5.45
N ARG A 171 -16.03 -12.31 -5.97
CA ARG A 171 -17.16 -11.34 -5.93
C ARG A 171 -17.57 -10.87 -4.53
N LYS A 172 -17.47 -11.76 -3.54
CA LYS A 172 -17.90 -11.50 -2.15
C LYS A 172 -16.78 -10.94 -1.28
N GLN A 173 -15.61 -10.66 -1.85
CA GLN A 173 -14.49 -10.13 -1.08
C GLN A 173 -14.79 -8.70 -0.62
N ALA A 174 -14.63 -8.48 0.69
CA ALA A 174 -14.73 -7.18 1.32
C ALA A 174 -13.63 -6.22 0.84
N ILE A 175 -13.92 -4.91 0.79
CA ILE A 175 -12.88 -3.89 0.56
C ILE A 175 -11.94 -3.83 1.77
N PHE A 176 -12.51 -3.80 2.98
CA PHE A 176 -11.76 -3.93 4.23
C PHE A 176 -11.74 -5.40 4.64
N ARG A 177 -10.89 -6.17 3.97
CA ARG A 177 -10.67 -7.58 4.29
C ARG A 177 -9.80 -7.73 5.55
N PHE A 178 -9.75 -8.94 6.10
CA PHE A 178 -8.85 -9.22 7.23
C PHE A 178 -7.40 -8.80 6.88
N GLU A 179 -6.71 -8.19 7.86
CA GLU A 179 -5.34 -7.64 7.77
C GLU A 179 -5.10 -6.43 6.86
N TRP A 180 -6.13 -5.79 6.29
CA TRP A 180 -5.95 -4.61 5.42
C TRP A 180 -5.15 -3.48 6.08
N GLN A 181 -5.20 -3.35 7.40
CA GLN A 181 -4.47 -2.35 8.18
C GLN A 181 -2.97 -2.65 8.21
N THR A 182 -2.60 -3.93 8.32
CA THR A 182 -1.20 -4.34 8.26
C THR A 182 -0.61 -3.95 6.90
N ASP A 183 -1.36 -4.21 5.84
CA ASP A 183 -0.93 -3.87 4.48
C ASP A 183 -0.90 -2.34 4.28
N LEU A 184 -1.88 -1.60 4.82
CA LEU A 184 -1.84 -0.13 4.79
C LEU A 184 -0.63 0.44 5.53
N VAL A 185 -0.23 -0.15 6.66
CA VAL A 185 0.97 0.28 7.39
C VAL A 185 2.22 0.00 6.56
N HIS A 186 2.33 -1.16 5.93
CA HIS A 186 3.42 -1.46 4.98
C HIS A 186 3.45 -0.45 3.84
N PHE A 187 2.30 -0.24 3.18
CA PHE A 187 2.14 0.75 2.12
C PHE A 187 2.62 2.14 2.57
N ALA A 188 2.15 2.63 3.72
CA ALA A 188 2.54 3.94 4.25
C ALA A 188 4.04 4.03 4.56
N VAL A 189 4.60 3.03 5.26
CA VAL A 189 6.03 3.02 5.58
C VAL A 189 6.87 2.97 4.31
N ASN A 190 6.55 2.11 3.35
CA ASN A 190 7.26 2.00 2.08
C ASN A 190 7.27 3.33 1.32
N HIS A 191 6.18 4.08 1.37
CA HIS A 191 6.09 5.42 0.78
C HIS A 191 6.94 6.45 1.52
N PHE A 192 6.88 6.50 2.85
CA PHE A 192 7.62 7.50 3.62
C PHE A 192 9.13 7.26 3.64
N ILE A 193 9.58 6.02 3.45
CA ILE A 193 11.02 5.71 3.34
C ILE A 193 11.54 5.80 1.90
N ILE A 194 10.68 5.99 0.90
CA ILE A 194 11.06 5.80 -0.50
C ILE A 194 12.21 6.71 -0.93
N GLY A 195 12.22 7.97 -0.49
CA GLY A 195 13.27 8.92 -0.81
C GLY A 195 14.63 8.49 -0.24
N LEU A 196 14.66 8.07 1.03
CA LEU A 196 15.85 7.51 1.66
C LEU A 196 16.29 6.20 1.00
N ALA A 197 15.34 5.31 0.71
CA ALA A 197 15.60 4.04 0.04
C ALA A 197 16.22 4.27 -1.35
N LEU A 198 15.69 5.21 -2.14
CA LEU A 198 16.23 5.54 -3.46
C LEU A 198 17.62 6.16 -3.39
N LEU A 199 17.92 6.97 -2.36
CA LEU A 199 19.28 7.46 -2.11
C LEU A 199 20.25 6.31 -1.85
N VAL A 200 19.87 5.37 -0.98
CA VAL A 200 20.67 4.18 -0.68
C VAL A 200 20.86 3.33 -1.94
N VAL A 201 19.77 3.05 -2.68
CA VAL A 201 19.81 2.31 -3.94
C VAL A 201 20.75 2.99 -4.94
N ASN A 202 20.68 4.31 -5.11
CA ASN A 202 21.55 5.04 -6.03
C ASN A 202 23.03 4.90 -5.65
N VAL A 203 23.37 5.08 -4.37
CA VAL A 203 24.74 4.88 -3.87
C VAL A 203 25.20 3.45 -4.13
N MET A 204 24.37 2.46 -3.82
CA MET A 204 24.69 1.04 -4.00
C MET A 204 24.90 0.67 -5.47
N ILE A 205 24.07 1.18 -6.38
CA ILE A 205 24.23 0.97 -7.83
C ILE A 205 25.59 1.48 -8.30
N HIS A 206 25.97 2.71 -7.97
CA HIS A 206 27.26 3.26 -8.40
C HIS A 206 28.45 2.51 -7.79
N ARG A 207 28.33 2.04 -6.55
CA ARG A 207 29.39 1.28 -5.86
C ARG A 207 29.55 -0.14 -6.41
N VAL A 208 28.45 -0.84 -6.63
CA VAL A 208 28.45 -2.26 -7.02
C VAL A 208 28.60 -2.42 -8.53
N PHE A 209 27.98 -1.53 -9.32
CA PHE A 209 27.89 -1.67 -10.78
C PHE A 209 28.66 -0.61 -11.56
N GLY A 210 29.08 0.50 -10.94
CA GLY A 210 29.72 1.62 -11.65
C GLY A 210 30.99 1.26 -12.41
N TRP A 211 31.71 0.22 -11.98
CA TRP A 211 32.92 -0.26 -12.66
C TRP A 211 32.64 -0.99 -13.99
N MET A 212 31.40 -1.40 -14.26
CA MET A 212 30.98 -2.06 -15.51
C MET A 212 30.50 -1.08 -16.59
N VAL A 213 30.43 0.22 -16.26
CA VAL A 213 29.90 1.25 -17.17
C VAL A 213 30.88 1.51 -18.30
N HIS A 214 30.40 1.40 -19.54
CA HIS A 214 31.14 1.72 -20.76
C HIS A 214 30.35 2.70 -21.62
N ALA A 215 30.88 3.91 -21.81
CA ALA A 215 30.17 5.01 -22.45
C ALA A 215 29.69 4.70 -23.88
N ASP A 216 30.54 4.08 -24.72
CA ASP A 216 30.17 3.76 -26.10
C ASP A 216 29.04 2.72 -26.17
N PHE A 217 29.05 1.76 -25.25
CA PHE A 217 27.99 0.76 -25.15
C PHE A 217 26.68 1.40 -24.70
N GLN A 218 26.72 2.24 -23.65
CA GLN A 218 25.54 2.98 -23.18
C GLN A 218 24.97 3.88 -24.28
N ASN A 219 25.81 4.59 -25.03
CA ASN A 219 25.35 5.42 -26.15
C ASN A 219 24.66 4.59 -27.24
N THR A 220 25.14 3.37 -27.49
CA THR A 220 24.52 2.45 -28.46
C THR A 220 23.14 2.00 -27.99
N VAL A 221 22.99 1.61 -26.72
CA VAL A 221 21.70 1.22 -26.14
C VAL A 221 20.76 2.42 -26.08
N ALA A 222 21.25 3.60 -25.68
CA ALA A 222 20.51 4.86 -25.62
C ALA A 222 19.95 5.28 -26.99
N ALA A 223 20.64 4.94 -28.08
CA ALA A 223 20.23 5.27 -29.45
C ALA A 223 19.08 4.41 -30.00
N ILE A 224 18.69 3.33 -29.32
CA ILE A 224 17.52 2.52 -29.70
C ILE A 224 16.26 3.39 -29.59
N SER A 225 15.36 3.30 -30.56
CA SER A 225 14.08 4.03 -30.51
C SER A 225 13.25 3.66 -29.27
N PHE A 226 12.47 4.62 -28.77
CA PHE A 226 11.80 4.54 -27.48
C PHE A 226 11.03 3.22 -27.22
N ILE A 227 10.17 2.77 -28.13
CA ILE A 227 9.33 1.57 -27.91
C ILE A 227 10.14 0.27 -27.80
N PRO A 228 11.00 -0.09 -28.78
CA PRO A 228 11.84 -1.28 -28.63
C PRO A 228 12.82 -1.17 -27.46
N GLN A 229 13.31 0.03 -27.15
CA GLN A 229 14.14 0.27 -25.97
C GLN A 229 13.37 0.01 -24.66
N LEU A 230 12.10 0.43 -24.57
CA LEU A 230 11.24 0.16 -23.43
C LEU A 230 10.95 -1.33 -23.26
N LEU A 231 10.62 -2.05 -24.33
CA LEU A 231 10.39 -3.49 -24.26
C LEU A 231 11.66 -4.24 -23.83
N LEU A 232 12.83 -3.83 -24.33
CA LEU A 232 14.11 -4.38 -23.91
C LEU A 232 14.42 -4.04 -22.43
N CYS A 233 14.14 -2.81 -22.00
CA CYS A 233 14.27 -2.37 -20.61
C CYS A 233 13.43 -3.25 -19.68
N MET A 234 12.14 -3.43 -20.01
CA MET A 234 11.24 -4.31 -19.27
C MET A 234 11.75 -5.75 -19.24
N LEU A 235 12.23 -6.27 -20.36
CA LEU A 235 12.72 -7.65 -20.43
C LEU A 235 13.96 -7.85 -19.56
N VAL A 236 14.94 -6.94 -19.62
CA VAL A 236 16.13 -7.00 -18.77
C VAL A 236 15.75 -6.91 -17.30
N ALA A 237 14.87 -5.96 -16.97
CA ALA A 237 14.40 -5.78 -15.60
C ALA A 237 13.72 -7.04 -15.06
N ASP A 238 12.86 -7.66 -15.87
CA ASP A 238 12.12 -8.87 -15.49
C ASP A 238 13.04 -10.10 -15.36
N LEU A 239 14.07 -10.23 -16.19
CA LEU A 239 15.06 -11.30 -16.05
C LEU A 239 15.85 -11.17 -14.74
N MET A 240 16.18 -9.93 -14.35
CA MET A 240 16.86 -9.67 -13.09
C MET A 240 15.93 -9.90 -11.90
N GLU A 241 14.68 -9.45 -12.00
CA GLU A 241 13.64 -9.70 -10.99
C GLU A 241 13.40 -11.19 -10.83
N TYR A 242 13.17 -11.93 -11.92
CA TYR A 242 13.00 -13.37 -11.94
C TYR A 242 14.13 -14.08 -11.20
N GLY A 243 15.39 -13.72 -11.49
CA GLY A 243 16.55 -14.33 -10.86
C GLY A 243 16.61 -14.07 -9.35
N ALA A 244 16.37 -12.82 -8.94
CA ALA A 244 16.33 -12.44 -7.53
C ALA A 244 15.16 -13.12 -6.80
N HIS A 245 13.98 -13.10 -7.41
CA HIS A 245 12.75 -13.65 -6.88
C HIS A 245 12.82 -15.16 -6.70
N ARG A 246 13.35 -15.86 -7.70
CA ARG A 246 13.64 -17.29 -7.59
C ARG A 246 14.63 -17.59 -6.46
N ALA A 247 15.68 -16.77 -6.31
CA ALA A 247 16.61 -16.94 -5.20
C ALA A 247 15.94 -16.69 -3.83
N TYR A 248 14.99 -15.75 -3.75
CA TYR A 248 14.20 -15.50 -2.55
C TYR A 248 13.36 -16.70 -2.12
N HIS A 249 12.87 -17.50 -3.07
CA HIS A 249 12.15 -18.74 -2.78
C HIS A 249 13.09 -19.92 -2.49
N GLU A 250 14.08 -20.14 -3.35
CA GLU A 250 14.91 -21.36 -3.29
C GLU A 250 16.04 -21.31 -2.25
N VAL A 251 16.41 -20.13 -1.73
CA VAL A 251 17.43 -19.99 -0.67
C VAL A 251 16.77 -19.77 0.69
N PRO A 252 16.86 -20.72 1.65
CA PRO A 252 16.13 -20.64 2.92
C PRO A 252 16.40 -19.37 3.74
N PHE A 253 17.60 -18.80 3.64
CA PHE A 253 17.91 -17.54 4.30
C PHE A 253 17.15 -16.36 3.70
N LEU A 254 17.06 -16.28 2.37
CA LEU A 254 16.37 -15.21 1.67
C LEU A 254 14.85 -15.34 1.80
N TRP A 255 14.33 -16.57 1.81
CA TRP A 255 12.92 -16.85 2.09
C TRP A 255 12.42 -16.25 3.40
N ARG A 256 13.27 -16.13 4.41
CA ARG A 256 12.88 -15.49 5.69
C ARG A 256 12.41 -14.05 5.50
N PHE A 257 12.98 -13.33 4.54
CA PHE A 257 12.57 -11.97 4.18
C PHE A 257 11.32 -12.01 3.29
N HIS A 258 11.35 -12.85 2.28
CA HIS A 258 10.31 -12.89 1.26
C HIS A 258 9.00 -13.54 1.74
N SER A 259 9.07 -14.42 2.74
CA SER A 259 7.89 -14.93 3.44
C SER A 259 7.06 -13.85 4.12
N VAL A 260 7.62 -12.65 4.39
CA VAL A 260 6.81 -11.49 4.83
C VAL A 260 5.79 -11.14 3.74
N HIS A 261 6.23 -11.11 2.49
CA HIS A 261 5.39 -10.85 1.32
C HIS A 261 4.38 -11.98 1.08
N HIS A 262 4.84 -13.24 1.13
CA HIS A 262 3.95 -14.39 1.00
C HIS A 262 3.03 -14.62 2.19
N SER A 263 3.13 -13.86 3.28
CA SER A 263 2.24 -14.06 4.43
C SER A 263 0.82 -13.54 4.20
N VAL A 264 0.55 -12.86 3.08
CA VAL A 264 -0.80 -12.41 2.72
C VAL A 264 -1.73 -13.61 2.47
N LYS A 265 -2.86 -13.65 3.19
CA LYS A 265 -3.86 -14.74 3.09
C LYS A 265 -5.04 -14.42 2.17
N THR A 266 -5.17 -13.16 1.78
CA THR A 266 -6.24 -12.68 0.90
C THR A 266 -5.67 -11.65 -0.06
N MET A 267 -5.75 -11.93 -1.35
CA MET A 267 -5.17 -11.08 -2.40
C MET A 267 -6.10 -9.91 -2.76
N ASP A 268 -5.54 -8.71 -2.77
CA ASP A 268 -6.12 -7.50 -3.35
C ASP A 268 -5.00 -6.52 -3.73
N TRP A 269 -5.35 -5.35 -4.26
CA TRP A 269 -4.40 -4.34 -4.69
C TRP A 269 -3.45 -3.89 -3.58
N LEU A 270 -3.85 -3.97 -2.31
CA LEU A 270 -3.03 -3.54 -1.19
C LEU A 270 -2.07 -4.67 -0.73
N ALA A 271 -2.38 -5.93 -1.03
CA ALA A 271 -1.57 -7.09 -0.66
C ALA A 271 -0.10 -6.95 -1.08
N GLY A 272 0.15 -6.46 -2.29
CA GLY A 272 1.51 -6.30 -2.84
C GLY A 272 2.40 -5.35 -2.04
N SER A 273 1.81 -4.49 -1.19
CA SER A 273 2.58 -3.59 -0.34
C SER A 273 3.29 -4.27 0.83
N ARG A 274 2.80 -5.46 1.27
CA ARG A 274 3.41 -6.22 2.36
C ARG A 274 4.77 -6.73 1.91
N GLN A 275 5.85 -6.06 2.32
CA GLN A 275 7.21 -6.39 1.90
C GLN A 275 8.22 -6.06 2.99
N HIS A 276 9.33 -6.77 2.99
CA HIS A 276 10.43 -6.44 3.88
C HIS A 276 11.30 -5.30 3.30
N ILE A 277 11.56 -4.24 4.07
CA ILE A 277 12.35 -3.07 3.62
C ILE A 277 13.71 -3.44 2.98
N LEU A 278 14.46 -4.38 3.58
CA LEU A 278 15.74 -4.79 2.99
C LEU A 278 15.57 -5.48 1.64
N GLU A 279 14.53 -6.29 1.49
CA GLU A 279 14.24 -6.93 0.20
C GLU A 279 13.88 -5.88 -0.83
N LEU A 280 13.02 -4.91 -0.48
CA LEU A 280 12.69 -3.78 -1.34
C LEU A 280 13.94 -3.04 -1.85
N ILE A 281 14.93 -2.77 -0.98
CA ILE A 281 16.19 -2.11 -1.36
C ILE A 281 17.04 -3.04 -2.24
N CYS A 282 17.22 -4.30 -1.85
CA CYS A 282 18.02 -5.28 -2.59
C CYS A 282 17.47 -5.51 -4.00
N THR A 283 16.18 -5.77 -4.12
CA THR A 283 15.47 -5.95 -5.39
C THR A 283 15.66 -4.75 -6.30
N ARG A 284 15.48 -3.52 -5.79
CA ARG A 284 15.70 -2.30 -6.58
C ARG A 284 17.14 -2.15 -7.06
N VAL A 285 18.13 -2.49 -6.24
CA VAL A 285 19.55 -2.47 -6.65
C VAL A 285 19.81 -3.50 -7.75
N LEU A 286 19.27 -4.71 -7.61
CA LEU A 286 19.46 -5.81 -8.55
C LEU A 286 18.77 -5.57 -9.90
N VAL A 287 17.63 -4.88 -9.91
CA VAL A 287 16.90 -4.53 -11.13
C VAL A 287 17.47 -3.27 -11.79
N LEU A 288 17.60 -2.17 -11.04
CA LEU A 288 18.03 -0.90 -11.60
C LEU A 288 19.53 -0.84 -11.90
N GLY A 289 20.35 -1.64 -11.21
CA GLY A 289 21.80 -1.71 -11.44
C GLY A 289 22.15 -2.12 -12.87
N PRO A 290 21.66 -3.25 -13.38
CA PRO A 290 21.84 -3.66 -14.77
C PRO A 290 21.26 -2.66 -15.78
N LEU A 291 20.09 -2.05 -15.51
CA LEU A 291 19.57 -1.01 -16.39
C LEU A 291 20.50 0.22 -16.47
N PHE A 292 21.09 0.60 -15.34
CA PHE A 292 22.12 1.64 -15.26
C PHE A 292 23.38 1.26 -16.03
N VAL A 293 23.89 0.03 -15.87
CA VAL A 293 25.09 -0.45 -16.60
C VAL A 293 24.85 -0.39 -18.11
N LEU A 294 23.70 -0.88 -18.57
CA LEU A 294 23.35 -0.94 -19.98
C LEU A 294 23.10 0.45 -20.59
N GLY A 295 22.77 1.46 -19.78
CA GLY A 295 22.62 2.84 -20.25
C GLY A 295 21.30 3.09 -20.98
N PHE A 296 20.20 2.51 -20.49
CA PHE A 296 18.87 2.86 -20.99
C PHE A 296 18.60 4.36 -20.82
N ASP A 297 17.95 4.96 -21.82
CA ASP A 297 17.58 6.36 -21.76
C ASP A 297 16.71 6.68 -20.54
N LYS A 298 16.93 7.86 -19.94
CA LYS A 298 16.21 8.28 -18.73
C LYS A 298 14.70 8.30 -18.94
N SER A 299 14.21 8.71 -20.11
CA SER A 299 12.77 8.74 -20.40
C SER A 299 12.18 7.33 -20.46
N VAL A 300 12.94 6.35 -20.95
CA VAL A 300 12.53 4.94 -20.97
C VAL A 300 12.52 4.34 -19.58
N VAL A 301 13.55 4.59 -18.76
CA VAL A 301 13.56 4.12 -17.36
C VAL A 301 12.42 4.73 -16.56
N ASN A 302 12.10 6.02 -16.76
CA ASN A 302 10.95 6.66 -16.15
C ASN A 302 9.62 6.03 -16.59
N ALA A 303 9.46 5.73 -17.88
CA ALA A 303 8.27 5.04 -18.38
C ALA A 303 8.17 3.61 -17.80
N TYR A 304 9.29 2.90 -17.69
CA TYR A 304 9.35 1.60 -17.04
C TYR A 304 8.90 1.67 -15.58
N ILE A 305 9.36 2.66 -14.81
CA ILE A 305 8.96 2.85 -13.40
C ILE A 305 7.43 3.01 -13.27
N ILE A 306 6.79 3.72 -14.22
CA ILE A 306 5.33 3.85 -14.24
C ILE A 306 4.67 2.50 -14.53
N VAL A 307 5.18 1.75 -15.53
CA VAL A 307 4.65 0.43 -15.90
C VAL A 307 4.78 -0.56 -14.75
N VAL A 308 5.95 -0.68 -14.13
CA VAL A 308 6.16 -1.60 -12.99
C VAL A 308 5.37 -1.17 -11.76
N GLY A 309 5.24 0.14 -11.49
CA GLY A 309 4.41 0.64 -10.40
C GLY A 309 2.95 0.19 -10.55
N PHE A 310 2.39 0.31 -11.76
CA PHE A 310 1.05 -0.19 -12.03
C PHE A 310 0.96 -1.72 -11.98
N GLN A 311 1.85 -2.43 -12.68
CA GLN A 311 1.79 -3.90 -12.77
C GLN A 311 2.02 -4.58 -11.42
N ALA A 312 2.91 -4.06 -10.58
CA ALA A 312 3.15 -4.60 -9.25
C ALA A 312 1.86 -4.61 -8.42
N VAL A 313 1.06 -3.53 -8.47
CA VAL A 313 -0.23 -3.47 -7.77
C VAL A 313 -1.29 -4.33 -8.48
N PHE A 314 -1.36 -4.24 -9.81
CA PHE A 314 -2.34 -4.98 -10.61
C PHE A 314 -2.22 -6.49 -10.44
N ASN A 315 -1.01 -7.04 -10.43
CA ASN A 315 -0.77 -8.48 -10.32
C ASN A 315 -1.26 -9.08 -8.99
N HIS A 316 -1.42 -8.27 -7.94
CA HIS A 316 -1.96 -8.72 -6.65
C HIS A 316 -3.47 -8.49 -6.51
N SER A 317 -4.04 -7.69 -7.41
CA SER A 317 -5.43 -7.25 -7.31
C SER A 317 -6.41 -8.41 -7.48
N ASN A 318 -7.56 -8.31 -6.82
CA ASN A 318 -8.66 -9.27 -6.92
C ASN A 318 -9.39 -9.16 -8.28
N VAL A 319 -8.67 -9.31 -9.38
CA VAL A 319 -9.13 -9.08 -10.74
C VAL A 319 -9.02 -10.36 -11.55
N HIS A 320 -10.08 -10.69 -12.28
CA HIS A 320 -10.06 -11.76 -13.27
C HIS A 320 -10.68 -11.31 -14.58
N LEU A 321 -9.97 -11.57 -15.68
CA LEU A 321 -10.41 -11.31 -17.05
C LEU A 321 -10.16 -12.55 -17.93
N PRO A 322 -10.88 -12.72 -19.05
CA PRO A 322 -10.59 -13.77 -20.02
C PRO A 322 -9.32 -13.46 -20.82
N TRP A 323 -8.15 -13.61 -20.20
CA TRP A 323 -6.84 -13.20 -20.73
C TRP A 323 -6.48 -13.78 -22.10
N GLY A 324 -7.09 -14.91 -22.48
CA GLY A 324 -6.82 -15.57 -23.75
C GLY A 324 -5.32 -15.89 -23.91
N PRO A 325 -4.72 -15.66 -25.09
CA PRO A 325 -3.28 -15.87 -25.30
C PRO A 325 -2.36 -14.97 -24.47
N LEU A 326 -2.84 -13.82 -23.99
CA LEU A 326 -2.00 -12.86 -23.26
C LEU A 326 -1.46 -13.42 -21.95
N ARG A 327 -2.15 -14.40 -21.34
CA ARG A 327 -1.69 -15.10 -20.12
C ARG A 327 -0.34 -15.81 -20.26
N TYR A 328 0.09 -16.09 -21.50
CA TYR A 328 1.37 -16.71 -21.77
C TYR A 328 2.46 -15.69 -22.04
N ILE A 329 2.09 -14.42 -22.32
CA ILE A 329 3.03 -13.35 -22.66
C ILE A 329 3.29 -12.50 -21.42
N PHE A 330 2.22 -12.02 -20.79
CA PHE A 330 2.28 -11.13 -19.64
C PHE A 330 1.85 -11.85 -18.37
N VAL A 331 2.47 -11.46 -17.26
CA VAL A 331 1.98 -11.81 -15.94
C VAL A 331 0.62 -11.15 -15.74
N THR A 332 -0.33 -11.94 -15.27
CA THR A 332 -1.69 -11.51 -14.95
C THR A 332 -1.94 -11.70 -13.45
N PRO A 333 -2.99 -11.09 -12.89
CA PRO A 333 -3.43 -11.41 -11.53
C PRO A 333 -3.57 -12.91 -11.30
N ASP A 334 -4.24 -13.64 -12.21
CA ASP A 334 -4.38 -15.10 -12.14
C ASP A 334 -3.01 -15.81 -11.98
N PHE A 335 -2.01 -15.39 -12.77
CA PHE A 335 -0.66 -15.98 -12.75
C PHE A 335 0.05 -15.73 -11.42
N HIS A 336 -0.02 -14.50 -10.92
CA HIS A 336 0.65 -14.09 -9.68
C HIS A 336 -0.09 -14.58 -8.42
N HIS A 337 -1.40 -14.78 -8.50
CA HIS A 337 -2.16 -15.43 -7.43
C HIS A 337 -1.69 -16.88 -7.23
N TRP A 338 -1.43 -17.62 -8.31
CA TRP A 338 -0.81 -18.94 -8.21
C TRP A 338 0.53 -18.87 -7.50
N HIS A 339 1.36 -17.86 -7.77
CA HIS A 339 2.63 -17.68 -7.08
C HIS A 339 2.48 -17.48 -5.56
N HIS A 340 1.47 -16.74 -5.12
CA HIS A 340 1.17 -16.53 -3.70
C HIS A 340 0.46 -17.71 -3.01
N SER A 341 0.15 -18.77 -3.74
CA SER A 341 -0.60 -19.89 -3.20
C SER A 341 0.25 -20.79 -2.31
N SER A 342 -0.33 -21.24 -1.21
CA SER A 342 0.32 -22.16 -0.25
C SER A 342 0.07 -23.64 -0.61
N GLU A 343 -0.34 -23.91 -1.84
CA GLU A 343 -0.73 -25.24 -2.31
C GLU A 343 0.45 -25.93 -2.99
N ASP A 344 0.51 -27.27 -2.91
CA ASP A 344 1.68 -28.03 -3.33
C ASP A 344 2.07 -27.78 -4.80
N GLU A 345 1.11 -27.55 -5.70
CA GLU A 345 1.40 -27.29 -7.11
C GLU A 345 1.94 -25.89 -7.41
N ALA A 346 1.84 -24.98 -6.43
CA ALA A 346 2.22 -23.57 -6.53
C ALA A 346 3.58 -23.25 -5.90
N ILE A 347 4.09 -24.10 -5.01
CA ILE A 347 5.36 -23.89 -4.32
C ILE A 347 6.50 -23.78 -5.34
N ASP A 348 7.31 -22.72 -5.20
CA ASP A 348 8.49 -22.47 -6.02
C ASP A 348 8.17 -22.39 -7.54
N LYS A 349 7.10 -21.64 -7.89
CA LYS A 349 6.62 -21.42 -9.26
C LYS A 349 6.27 -19.97 -9.55
N ASN A 350 6.16 -19.62 -10.84
CA ASN A 350 5.65 -18.34 -11.34
C ASN A 350 6.42 -17.11 -10.81
N TYR A 351 7.72 -17.01 -11.11
CA TYR A 351 8.59 -15.98 -10.54
C TYR A 351 8.62 -14.65 -11.31
N ALA A 352 8.27 -14.64 -12.60
CA ALA A 352 8.33 -13.42 -13.40
C ALA A 352 7.34 -12.36 -12.88
N ALA A 353 7.70 -11.09 -13.04
CA ALA A 353 6.87 -9.96 -12.65
C ALA A 353 6.14 -9.31 -13.85
N HIS A 354 6.74 -9.36 -15.04
CA HIS A 354 6.20 -8.74 -16.26
C HIS A 354 5.77 -9.75 -17.31
N PHE A 355 6.62 -10.73 -17.61
CA PHE A 355 6.50 -11.61 -18.76
C PHE A 355 6.41 -13.08 -18.35
N ALA A 356 5.17 -13.61 -18.33
CA ALA A 356 4.90 -14.99 -17.95
C ALA A 356 5.67 -16.02 -18.80
N PHE A 357 6.02 -15.70 -20.06
CA PHE A 357 6.74 -16.63 -20.93
C PHE A 357 8.11 -17.04 -20.37
N ILE A 358 8.72 -16.22 -19.49
CA ILE A 358 9.99 -16.53 -18.84
C ILE A 358 9.86 -17.81 -18.02
N ASP A 359 8.81 -17.92 -17.21
CA ASP A 359 8.52 -19.12 -16.41
C ASP A 359 8.16 -20.34 -17.27
N TYR A 360 7.47 -20.15 -18.39
CA TYR A 360 7.18 -21.26 -19.31
C TYR A 360 8.47 -21.79 -19.96
N PHE A 361 9.37 -20.89 -20.35
CA PHE A 361 10.66 -21.24 -20.94
C PHE A 361 11.59 -21.91 -19.94
N LEU A 362 11.65 -21.41 -18.70
CA LEU A 362 12.51 -21.93 -17.62
C LEU A 362 11.88 -23.09 -16.84
N GLY A 363 10.66 -23.51 -17.19
CA GLY A 363 9.98 -24.66 -16.58
C GLY A 363 9.43 -24.42 -15.17
N THR A 364 9.28 -23.17 -14.77
CA THR A 364 8.78 -22.74 -13.46
C THR A 364 7.33 -22.28 -13.49
N ALA A 365 6.65 -22.32 -14.64
CA ALA A 365 5.23 -22.00 -14.72
C ALA A 365 4.35 -23.10 -14.09
N VAL A 366 3.34 -22.70 -13.31
CA VAL A 366 2.24 -23.58 -12.86
C VAL A 366 1.43 -24.05 -14.08
N LYS A 367 1.10 -25.35 -14.14
CA LYS A 367 0.42 -26.00 -15.28
C LYS A 367 -0.80 -26.82 -14.86
N VAL A 368 -1.54 -26.35 -13.86
CA VAL A 368 -2.73 -27.05 -13.37
C VAL A 368 -3.97 -26.76 -14.23
N GLY A 369 -4.92 -27.71 -14.26
CA GLY A 369 -6.15 -27.58 -15.03
C GLY A 369 -7.22 -26.67 -14.39
N ARG A 370 -7.04 -26.31 -13.12
CA ARG A 370 -7.90 -25.36 -12.40
C ARG A 370 -7.45 -23.92 -12.66
N ALA A 371 -8.42 -23.01 -12.66
CA ALA A 371 -8.15 -21.62 -13.02
C ALA A 371 -7.42 -20.84 -11.91
N PHE A 372 -7.74 -21.10 -10.63
CA PHE A 372 -7.24 -20.31 -9.48
C PHE A 372 -6.94 -21.18 -8.26
N PRO A 373 -6.05 -20.72 -7.38
CA PRO A 373 -5.84 -21.34 -6.08
C PRO A 373 -7.00 -21.04 -5.11
N GLU A 374 -7.12 -21.90 -4.10
CA GLU A 374 -8.06 -21.80 -2.99
C GLU A 374 -7.39 -21.26 -1.71
N LYS A 375 -6.08 -21.44 -1.56
CA LYS A 375 -5.32 -21.03 -0.37
C LYS A 375 -4.12 -20.16 -0.73
N TYR A 376 -3.94 -19.12 0.07
CA TYR A 376 -2.81 -18.19 0.03
C TYR A 376 -2.13 -18.13 1.39
N GLY A 377 -0.92 -17.59 1.42
CA GLY A 377 -0.15 -17.44 2.65
C GLY A 377 1.10 -18.33 2.64
N VAL A 378 1.82 -18.31 3.75
CA VAL A 378 2.94 -19.23 3.98
C VAL A 378 2.44 -20.57 4.49
N VAL A 379 3.05 -21.67 4.03
CA VAL A 379 2.75 -23.02 4.54
C VAL A 379 3.04 -23.06 6.06
N GLY A 380 2.05 -23.47 6.84
CA GLY A 380 2.15 -23.54 8.30
C GLY A 380 1.82 -22.24 9.05
N ASP A 381 1.52 -21.15 8.33
CA ASP A 381 1.02 -19.89 8.91
C ASP A 381 1.85 -19.35 10.10
N TYR A 382 3.18 -19.39 9.96
CA TYR A 382 4.10 -19.06 11.04
C TYR A 382 4.44 -17.56 11.14
N MET A 383 4.02 -16.73 10.17
CA MET A 383 4.39 -15.31 10.14
C MET A 383 3.58 -14.53 11.18
N PRO A 384 4.22 -13.78 12.10
CA PRO A 384 3.50 -12.99 13.08
C PRO A 384 2.77 -11.81 12.44
N ASP A 385 1.65 -11.42 13.05
CA ASP A 385 0.92 -10.21 12.66
C ASP A 385 1.66 -8.92 13.02
N GLY A 386 1.47 -7.92 12.16
CA GLY A 386 1.89 -6.54 12.40
C GLY A 386 3.28 -6.21 11.88
N PHE A 387 3.39 -5.02 11.27
CA PHE A 387 4.57 -4.52 10.57
C PHE A 387 5.89 -4.74 11.32
N ILE A 388 5.99 -4.29 12.58
CA ILE A 388 7.25 -4.38 13.34
C ILE A 388 7.68 -5.82 13.58
N ARG A 389 6.72 -6.73 13.85
CA ARG A 389 7.03 -8.14 14.08
C ARG A 389 7.46 -8.82 12.79
N GLN A 390 6.82 -8.49 11.67
CA GLN A 390 7.18 -8.96 10.34
C GLN A 390 8.57 -8.46 9.92
N GLN A 391 8.91 -7.18 10.16
CA GLN A 391 10.25 -6.65 9.90
C GLN A 391 11.34 -7.29 10.79
N ALA A 392 11.02 -7.68 12.02
CA ALA A 392 11.96 -8.36 12.90
C ALA A 392 12.08 -9.88 12.63
N PHE A 393 11.09 -10.47 11.96
CA PHE A 393 10.99 -11.92 11.76
C PHE A 393 12.24 -12.55 11.11
N PRO A 394 12.83 -11.97 10.04
CA PRO A 394 13.97 -12.59 9.37
C PRO A 394 15.23 -12.70 10.24
N PHE A 395 15.31 -11.97 11.35
CA PHE A 395 16.47 -11.96 12.24
C PHE A 395 16.30 -12.83 13.49
N ARG A 396 15.08 -13.30 13.76
CA ARG A 396 14.81 -14.16 14.92
C ARG A 396 15.24 -15.60 14.62
N LYS A 397 15.72 -16.32 15.65
CA LYS A 397 15.97 -17.76 15.54
C LYS A 397 14.65 -18.44 15.16
N GLN A 398 14.63 -19.01 13.95
CA GLN A 398 13.53 -19.87 13.52
C GLN A 398 13.69 -21.21 14.23
N LYS A 399 12.61 -21.74 14.80
CA LYS A 399 12.59 -23.17 15.16
C LYS A 399 12.50 -23.89 13.83
N ILE A 400 13.60 -24.51 13.44
CA ILE A 400 13.62 -25.41 12.29
C ILE A 400 12.94 -26.67 12.80
N ASP A 401 11.68 -26.87 12.42
CA ASP A 401 10.97 -28.14 12.59
C ASP A 401 11.16 -28.99 11.34
#